data_AF-A0A6V6ZQR0-F1
#
_entry.id   AF-A0A6V6ZQR0-F1
#
_cell.length_a   1.000
_cell.length_b   1.000
_cell.length_c   1.000
_cell.angle_alpha   90.00
_cell.angle_beta   90.00
_cell.angle_gamma   90.00
#
_symmetry.space_group_name_H-M   'P 1'
#
loop_
_entity.id
_entity.type
_entity.pdbx_description
1 polymer ?
#
loop_
_entity_poly.entity_id
_entity_poly.type
_entity_poly.pdbx_seq_one_letter_code
_entity_poly.pdbx_strand_id
1 'polypeptide(L)'
;MEIPRSSLCLLVASMLGTPASAQDQSIDLDGTWESIACELRPQAGPDGIASWYLKRSINFAPGRIDAHFTTFADPACSAPLVELKFGGDVNVVGASDVAPGAKEVDLIVNDYLTVTPKMEGFAGFLNSADPGACGAEQWVVGVEQDIFESGCSVLGVAANAPTTEYEVLHFSAGHLYFGARPVDGRPLAAPEDRPTTLQMPLKRLEGGMTQKVGADDPRVPKHVEIVLFEQADGADPEKVRAFFEAITQKMNQNDTLLYRTVGQGEGGAWLCVNYWTNRPDMEALNAQAQNWAEEFAAMGALVKPSSVRLTSYDTGL
;
A
#
# COMPACT_ATOMS: atom_id res chain seq x y z
N MET A 1 14.67 -49.36 69.97
CA MET A 1 15.29 -49.51 68.65
C MET A 1 14.88 -48.27 67.85
N GLU A 2 15.75 -47.28 67.85
CA GLU A 2 15.61 -46.04 67.06
C GLU A 2 15.83 -46.34 65.57
N ILE A 3 15.22 -45.53 64.70
CA ILE A 3 15.85 -44.79 63.58
C ILE A 3 14.75 -43.90 62.94
N PRO A 4 15.01 -42.61 62.67
CA PRO A 4 14.05 -41.66 62.13
C PRO A 4 14.01 -41.71 60.60
N ARG A 5 12.91 -41.27 59.97
CA ARG A 5 12.89 -40.99 58.53
C ARG A 5 12.67 -39.51 58.25
N SER A 6 13.77 -38.93 57.83
CA SER A 6 14.02 -37.60 57.30
C SER A 6 12.98 -37.10 56.30
N SER A 7 12.67 -35.81 56.43
CA SER A 7 12.19 -34.94 55.36
C SER A 7 13.06 -35.09 54.11
N LEU A 8 12.44 -35.46 52.99
CA LEU A 8 13.02 -35.27 51.67
C LEU A 8 12.18 -34.21 50.95
N CYS A 9 12.68 -32.99 50.99
CA CYS A 9 12.18 -31.86 50.23
C CYS A 9 12.46 -32.14 48.75
N LEU A 10 11.43 -32.49 47.97
CA LEU A 10 11.54 -32.52 46.52
C LEU A 10 11.56 -31.07 46.01
N LEU A 11 12.76 -30.59 45.69
CA LEU A 11 12.95 -29.45 44.80
C LEU A 11 12.41 -29.82 43.42
N VAL A 12 11.18 -29.40 43.15
CA VAL A 12 10.68 -29.29 41.77
C VAL A 12 11.45 -28.14 41.14
N ALA A 13 12.41 -28.46 40.28
CA ALA A 13 13.04 -27.48 39.42
C ALA A 13 11.97 -26.98 38.45
N SER A 14 11.31 -25.87 38.82
CA SER A 14 10.55 -25.06 37.89
C SER A 14 11.50 -24.65 36.78
N MET A 15 11.41 -25.32 35.63
CA MET A 15 11.90 -24.74 34.38
C MET A 15 11.02 -23.52 34.14
N LEU A 16 11.45 -22.39 34.70
CA LEU A 16 11.07 -21.07 34.21
C LEU A 16 11.58 -21.04 32.78
N GLY A 17 10.75 -21.51 31.85
CA GLY A 17 10.86 -21.07 30.48
C GLY A 17 10.89 -19.56 30.56
N THR A 18 12.02 -18.98 30.21
CA THR A 18 12.10 -17.55 29.95
C THR A 18 10.90 -17.23 29.09
N PRO A 19 9.99 -16.32 29.49
CA PRO A 19 9.03 -15.80 28.53
C PRO A 19 9.90 -15.33 27.38
N ALA A 20 9.71 -15.92 26.20
CA ALA A 20 10.23 -15.34 24.99
C ALA A 20 9.75 -13.90 25.06
N SER A 21 10.69 -12.97 25.27
CA SER A 21 10.42 -11.56 25.09
C SER A 21 9.72 -11.52 23.75
N ALA A 22 8.44 -11.14 23.76
CA ALA A 22 7.72 -10.83 22.55
C ALA A 22 8.54 -9.71 21.95
N GLN A 23 9.49 -10.08 21.09
CA GLN A 23 10.18 -9.13 20.24
C GLN A 23 9.04 -8.37 19.61
N ASP A 24 9.10 -7.05 19.76
CA ASP A 24 8.26 -6.14 19.03
C ASP A 24 8.56 -6.38 17.54
N GLN A 25 7.94 -7.40 16.98
CA GLN A 25 8.00 -7.71 15.56
C GLN A 25 7.25 -6.55 14.94
N SER A 26 8.00 -5.56 14.48
CA SER A 26 7.52 -4.55 13.56
C SER A 26 6.83 -5.30 12.42
N ILE A 27 5.56 -5.00 12.18
CA ILE A 27 4.88 -5.52 11.01
C ILE A 27 5.57 -4.92 9.78
N ASP A 28 6.20 -5.76 8.95
CA ASP A 28 6.77 -5.30 7.68
C ASP A 28 5.64 -5.04 6.70
N LEU A 29 5.24 -3.77 6.63
CA LEU A 29 4.20 -3.31 5.72
C LEU A 29 4.79 -2.89 4.38
N ASP A 30 6.10 -2.67 4.25
CA ASP A 30 6.68 -1.95 3.12
C ASP A 30 6.34 -2.59 1.77
N GLY A 31 5.89 -1.75 0.83
CA GLY A 31 5.53 -2.12 -0.53
C GLY A 31 4.02 -2.09 -0.79
N THR A 32 3.65 -2.65 -1.95
CA THR A 32 2.29 -2.57 -2.48
C THR A 32 1.48 -3.83 -2.19
N TRP A 33 0.24 -3.65 -1.72
CA TRP A 33 -0.69 -4.68 -1.36
C TRP A 33 -2.01 -4.51 -2.10
N GLU A 34 -2.55 -5.59 -2.65
CA GLU A 34 -3.80 -5.56 -3.40
C GLU A 34 -4.81 -6.60 -2.92
N SER A 35 -6.09 -6.26 -3.04
CA SER A 35 -7.18 -7.19 -2.74
C SER A 35 -7.08 -8.44 -3.61
N ILE A 36 -7.14 -9.62 -3.00
CA ILE A 36 -7.13 -10.89 -3.73
C ILE A 36 -8.48 -11.22 -4.37
N ALA A 37 -9.56 -10.55 -3.95
CA ALA A 37 -10.90 -10.70 -4.47
C ALA A 37 -11.72 -9.42 -4.25
N CYS A 38 -12.97 -9.42 -4.71
CA CYS A 38 -13.94 -8.39 -4.42
C CYS A 38 -14.40 -8.47 -2.96
N GLU A 39 -14.16 -7.43 -2.17
CA GLU A 39 -14.45 -7.40 -0.73
C GLU A 39 -15.88 -6.90 -0.47
N LEU A 40 -16.65 -7.58 0.37
CA LEU A 40 -17.95 -7.08 0.84
C LEU A 40 -17.74 -6.00 1.92
N ARG A 41 -18.36 -4.85 1.74
CA ARG A 41 -18.35 -3.72 2.68
C ARG A 41 -19.78 -3.36 3.10
N PRO A 42 -20.18 -3.68 4.34
CA PRO A 42 -21.41 -3.15 4.92
C PRO A 42 -21.29 -1.62 5.04
N GLN A 43 -22.32 -0.92 4.59
CA GLN A 43 -22.44 0.54 4.70
C GLN A 43 -23.81 0.87 5.29
N ALA A 44 -23.85 1.79 6.24
CA ALA A 44 -25.11 2.31 6.74
C ALA A 44 -25.74 3.21 5.67
N GLY A 45 -27.03 3.00 5.38
CA GLY A 45 -27.80 3.79 4.44
C GLY A 45 -29.18 4.17 5.00
N PRO A 46 -29.94 5.00 4.26
CA PRO A 46 -31.23 5.52 4.71
C PRO A 46 -32.25 4.42 5.07
N ASP A 47 -32.23 3.31 4.33
CA ASP A 47 -33.17 2.19 4.47
C ASP A 47 -32.58 0.98 5.22
N GLY A 48 -31.42 1.15 5.86
CA GLY A 48 -30.70 0.10 6.59
C GLY A 48 -29.29 -0.16 6.03
N ILE A 49 -28.79 -1.39 6.20
CA ILE A 49 -27.43 -1.77 5.79
C ILE A 49 -27.40 -2.09 4.29
N ALA A 50 -26.63 -1.33 3.52
CA ALA A 50 -26.35 -1.59 2.13
C ALA A 50 -25.08 -2.44 1.97
N SER A 51 -25.08 -3.32 0.97
CA SER A 51 -23.90 -4.08 0.58
C SER A 51 -23.15 -3.34 -0.52
N TRP A 52 -21.95 -2.87 -0.20
CA TRP A 52 -21.04 -2.28 -1.16
C TRP A 52 -19.89 -3.26 -1.40
N TYR A 53 -19.21 -3.09 -2.52
CA TYR A 53 -18.10 -3.96 -2.89
C TYR A 53 -16.85 -3.16 -3.13
N LEU A 54 -15.68 -3.67 -2.77
CA LEU A 54 -14.44 -2.90 -2.74
C LEU A 54 -13.26 -3.71 -3.29
N LYS A 55 -12.40 -3.03 -4.04
CA LYS A 55 -11.00 -3.44 -4.22
C LYS A 55 -10.08 -2.35 -3.71
N ARG A 56 -8.97 -2.77 -3.11
CA ARG A 56 -7.95 -1.90 -2.51
C ARG A 56 -6.62 -2.18 -3.15
N SER A 57 -5.88 -1.12 -3.43
CA SER A 57 -4.44 -1.13 -3.67
C SER A 57 -3.81 -0.17 -2.66
N ILE A 58 -2.86 -0.63 -1.87
CA ILE A 58 -2.26 0.16 -0.79
C ILE A 58 -0.76 0.05 -0.90
N ASN A 59 -0.08 1.19 -1.02
CA ASN A 59 1.35 1.28 -0.90
C ASN A 59 1.71 1.78 0.49
N PHE A 60 2.44 0.96 1.24
CA PHE A 60 3.03 1.35 2.51
C PHE A 60 4.50 1.68 2.32
N ALA A 61 4.93 2.73 3.01
CA ALA A 61 6.33 3.07 3.24
C ALA A 61 6.53 3.26 4.75
N PRO A 62 7.76 3.41 5.26
CA PRO A 62 7.99 3.56 6.69
C PRO A 62 7.16 4.69 7.31
N GLY A 63 6.15 4.30 8.12
CA GLY A 63 5.22 5.22 8.79
C GLY A 63 4.19 5.91 7.89
N ARG A 64 4.03 5.49 6.63
CA ARG A 64 3.21 6.20 5.61
C ARG A 64 2.34 5.25 4.81
N ILE A 65 1.20 5.78 4.36
CA ILE A 65 0.22 5.07 3.52
C ILE A 65 -0.17 5.92 2.31
N ASP A 66 -0.26 5.28 1.14
CA ASP A 66 -0.87 5.80 -0.09
C ASP A 66 -1.86 4.73 -0.59
N ALA A 67 -3.15 5.00 -0.51
CA ALA A 67 -4.20 4.02 -0.73
C ALA A 67 -5.13 4.44 -1.87
N HIS A 68 -5.46 3.47 -2.73
CA HIS A 68 -6.31 3.62 -3.90
C HIS A 68 -7.43 2.57 -3.82
N PHE A 69 -8.64 3.02 -3.55
CA PHE A 69 -9.81 2.19 -3.32
C PHE A 69 -10.82 2.38 -4.45
N THR A 70 -11.33 1.29 -5.01
CA THR A 70 -12.43 1.33 -5.98
C THR A 70 -13.63 0.61 -5.39
N THR A 71 -14.74 1.33 -5.29
CA THR A 71 -16.01 0.80 -4.85
C THR A 71 -16.85 0.39 -6.05
N PHE A 72 -17.58 -0.72 -5.95
CA PHE A 72 -18.39 -1.31 -7.00
C PHE A 72 -19.82 -1.57 -6.55
N ALA A 73 -20.73 -1.60 -7.51
CA ALA A 73 -22.17 -1.85 -7.30
C ALA A 73 -22.50 -3.35 -7.18
N ASP A 74 -21.60 -4.22 -7.61
CA ASP A 74 -21.85 -5.65 -7.79
C ASP A 74 -20.76 -6.53 -7.16
N PRO A 75 -21.11 -7.76 -6.74
CA PRO A 75 -20.19 -8.69 -6.09
C PRO A 75 -19.06 -9.22 -7.00
N ALA A 76 -19.15 -9.01 -8.32
CA ALA A 76 -18.07 -9.35 -9.23
C ALA A 76 -17.05 -8.21 -9.40
N CYS A 77 -17.29 -7.04 -8.78
CA CYS A 77 -16.48 -5.84 -8.94
C CYS A 77 -16.32 -5.46 -10.42
N SER A 78 -17.43 -5.40 -11.16
CA SER A 78 -17.46 -5.12 -12.60
C SER A 78 -18.09 -3.77 -12.95
N ALA A 79 -18.89 -3.19 -12.06
CA ALA A 79 -19.55 -1.90 -12.20
C ALA A 79 -18.99 -0.90 -11.16
N PRO A 80 -17.92 -0.15 -11.50
CA PRO A 80 -17.31 0.80 -10.57
C PRO A 80 -18.25 1.97 -10.31
N LEU A 81 -18.40 2.32 -9.03
CA LEU A 81 -19.19 3.46 -8.55
C LEU A 81 -18.32 4.71 -8.40
N VAL A 82 -17.20 4.55 -7.71
CA VAL A 82 -16.31 5.63 -7.29
C VAL A 82 -14.91 5.10 -7.00
N GLU A 83 -13.90 5.89 -7.30
CA GLU A 83 -12.55 5.73 -6.79
C GLU A 83 -12.28 6.74 -5.68
N LEU A 84 -11.64 6.28 -4.61
CA LEU A 84 -11.14 7.07 -3.50
C LEU A 84 -9.63 6.89 -3.44
N LYS A 85 -8.87 7.98 -3.36
CA LYS A 85 -7.44 7.92 -3.06
C LYS A 85 -7.15 8.75 -1.82
N PHE A 86 -6.27 8.26 -0.97
CA PHE A 86 -5.88 9.00 0.23
C PHE A 86 -4.45 8.68 0.65
N GLY A 87 -3.82 9.67 1.27
CA GLY A 87 -2.47 9.58 1.80
C GLY A 87 -2.39 10.06 3.25
N GLY A 88 -1.44 9.51 3.99
CA GLY A 88 -1.09 10.04 5.30
C GLY A 88 -0.19 9.17 6.15
N ASP A 89 -0.33 9.32 7.47
CA ASP A 89 0.50 8.66 8.48
C ASP A 89 -0.04 7.30 8.93
N VAL A 90 0.89 6.42 9.26
CA VAL A 90 0.63 5.11 9.87
C VAL A 90 1.32 5.07 11.22
N ASN A 91 0.53 5.00 12.29
CA ASN A 91 1.04 4.88 13.65
C ASN A 91 0.74 3.49 14.22
N VAL A 92 1.77 2.69 14.47
CA VAL A 92 1.61 1.38 15.13
C VAL A 92 1.53 1.60 16.64
N VAL A 93 0.35 1.35 17.21
CA VAL A 93 0.05 1.65 18.61
C VAL A 93 0.56 0.55 19.54
N GLY A 94 0.38 -0.72 19.14
CA GLY A 94 0.72 -1.85 20.00
C GLY A 94 0.27 -3.19 19.43
N ALA A 95 0.28 -4.21 20.29
CA ALA A 95 -0.25 -5.53 19.95
C ALA A 95 -1.78 -5.53 20.01
N SER A 96 -2.41 -6.32 19.13
CA SER A 96 -3.84 -6.60 19.14
C SER A 96 -4.11 -8.05 19.54
N ASP A 97 -5.16 -8.27 20.33
CA ASP A 97 -5.57 -9.61 20.78
C ASP A 97 -6.30 -10.43 19.71
N VAL A 98 -6.58 -9.85 18.53
CA VAL A 98 -7.32 -10.52 17.45
C VAL A 98 -6.59 -11.76 16.93
N ALA A 99 -5.25 -11.71 16.87
CA ALA A 99 -4.42 -12.85 16.51
C ALA A 99 -2.98 -12.64 17.01
N PRO A 100 -2.21 -13.72 17.29
CA PRO A 100 -0.80 -13.60 17.62
C PRO A 100 -0.02 -12.84 16.54
N GLY A 101 0.63 -11.74 16.92
CA GLY A 101 1.38 -10.88 15.99
C GLY A 101 0.55 -9.80 15.29
N ALA A 102 -0.76 -9.74 15.53
CA ALA A 102 -1.59 -8.62 15.08
C ALA A 102 -1.21 -7.33 15.82
N LYS A 103 -1.36 -6.20 15.15
CA LYS A 103 -1.03 -4.87 15.64
C LYS A 103 -2.24 -3.96 15.57
N GLU A 104 -2.42 -3.17 16.60
CA GLU A 104 -3.30 -2.01 16.56
C GLU A 104 -2.59 -0.88 15.81
N VAL A 105 -3.28 -0.28 14.84
CA VAL A 105 -2.71 0.74 13.96
C VAL A 105 -3.69 1.90 13.80
N ASP A 106 -3.19 3.13 13.89
CA ASP A 106 -3.94 4.33 13.52
C ASP A 106 -3.54 4.70 12.10
N LEU A 107 -4.52 4.69 11.19
CA LEU A 107 -4.35 5.19 9.82
C LEU A 107 -4.89 6.61 9.79
N ILE A 108 -3.99 7.58 9.67
CA ILE A 108 -4.31 9.00 9.74
C ILE A 108 -4.28 9.54 8.32
N VAL A 109 -5.44 9.92 7.78
CA VAL A 109 -5.54 10.59 6.48
C VAL A 109 -5.31 12.07 6.71
N ASN A 110 -4.13 12.56 6.34
CA ASN A 110 -3.71 13.94 6.58
C ASN A 110 -2.89 14.57 5.45
N ASP A 111 -2.60 13.84 4.37
CA ASP A 111 -1.94 14.42 3.19
C ASP A 111 -2.95 14.90 2.16
N TYR A 112 -3.84 13.99 1.73
CA TYR A 112 -4.83 14.23 0.70
C TYR A 112 -5.97 13.21 0.78
N LEU A 113 -7.11 13.55 0.18
CA LEU A 113 -8.25 12.67 -0.03
C LEU A 113 -8.96 13.10 -1.30
N THR A 114 -8.88 12.28 -2.35
CA THR A 114 -9.54 12.56 -3.64
C THR A 114 -10.63 11.56 -3.94
N VAL A 115 -11.62 12.01 -4.71
CA VAL A 115 -12.75 11.22 -5.19
C VAL A 115 -12.79 11.32 -6.70
N THR A 116 -13.04 10.21 -7.39
CA THR A 116 -13.39 10.20 -8.82
C THR A 116 -14.68 9.39 -9.02
N PRO A 117 -15.82 10.02 -9.31
CA PRO A 117 -17.04 9.29 -9.61
C PRO A 117 -16.90 8.53 -10.93
N LYS A 118 -17.32 7.26 -10.98
CA LYS A 118 -17.20 6.39 -12.16
C LYS A 118 -18.53 6.14 -12.87
N MET A 119 -19.62 6.65 -12.31
CA MET A 119 -20.93 6.60 -12.93
C MET A 119 -21.76 7.84 -12.60
N GLU A 120 -22.70 8.15 -13.50
CA GLU A 120 -23.59 9.31 -13.39
C GLU A 120 -24.40 9.33 -12.09
N GLY A 121 -24.90 8.18 -11.64
CA GLY A 121 -25.65 8.09 -10.39
C GLY A 121 -24.84 8.52 -9.16
N PHE A 122 -23.53 8.21 -9.14
CA PHE A 122 -22.66 8.59 -8.04
C PHE A 122 -22.25 10.06 -8.13
N ALA A 123 -21.94 10.57 -9.33
CA ALA A 123 -21.71 12.01 -9.53
C ALA A 123 -22.96 12.83 -9.14
N GLY A 124 -24.16 12.36 -9.50
CA GLY A 124 -25.43 12.96 -9.12
C GLY A 124 -25.66 12.96 -7.60
N PHE A 125 -25.27 11.88 -6.91
CA PHE A 125 -25.29 11.84 -5.44
C PHE A 125 -24.34 12.86 -4.82
N LEU A 126 -23.10 12.99 -5.33
CA LEU A 126 -22.17 14.02 -4.83
C LEU A 126 -22.70 15.44 -5.08
N ASN A 127 -23.29 15.66 -6.26
CA ASN A 127 -23.93 16.93 -6.64
C ASN A 127 -25.26 17.21 -5.93
N SER A 128 -25.78 16.31 -5.10
CA SER A 128 -26.97 16.60 -4.29
C SER A 128 -26.66 17.45 -3.05
N ALA A 129 -25.37 17.65 -2.75
CA ALA A 129 -24.93 18.57 -1.72
C ALA A 129 -25.22 20.03 -2.13
N ASP A 130 -25.35 20.92 -1.14
CA ASP A 130 -25.40 22.36 -1.40
C ASP A 130 -24.12 22.83 -2.13
N PRO A 131 -24.18 23.88 -2.97
CA PRO A 131 -23.02 24.39 -3.69
C PRO A 131 -21.83 24.67 -2.76
N GLY A 132 -20.68 24.07 -3.05
CA GLY A 132 -19.45 24.20 -2.25
C GLY A 132 -19.42 23.37 -0.96
N ALA A 133 -20.45 22.56 -0.68
CA ALA A 133 -20.47 21.67 0.48
C ALA A 133 -19.88 20.28 0.22
N CYS A 134 -19.57 19.94 -1.04
CA CYS A 134 -18.86 18.72 -1.40
C CYS A 134 -18.07 18.88 -2.68
N GLY A 135 -16.74 18.96 -2.55
CA GLY A 135 -15.85 19.32 -3.66
C GLY A 135 -15.78 20.83 -3.90
N ALA A 136 -14.72 21.25 -4.58
CA ALA A 136 -14.55 22.63 -5.00
C ALA A 136 -15.37 22.96 -6.26
N GLU A 137 -15.66 21.95 -7.08
CA GLU A 137 -16.34 22.09 -8.36
C GLU A 137 -17.50 21.09 -8.51
N GLN A 138 -18.31 21.28 -9.55
CA GLN A 138 -19.36 20.32 -9.88
C GLN A 138 -18.75 18.96 -10.24
N TRP A 139 -19.31 17.88 -9.70
CA TRP A 139 -18.84 16.52 -9.96
C TRP A 139 -19.21 16.06 -11.37
N VAL A 140 -18.20 15.57 -12.09
CA VAL A 140 -18.32 14.99 -13.43
C VAL A 140 -17.68 13.61 -13.43
N VAL A 141 -18.31 12.65 -14.10
CA VAL A 141 -17.79 11.29 -14.22
C VAL A 141 -16.36 11.29 -14.77
N GLY A 142 -15.46 10.58 -14.10
CA GLY A 142 -14.05 10.43 -14.49
C GLY A 142 -13.17 11.63 -14.15
N VAL A 143 -13.71 12.72 -13.61
CA VAL A 143 -12.95 13.87 -13.14
C VAL A 143 -12.69 13.72 -11.65
N GLU A 144 -11.42 13.69 -11.27
CA GLU A 144 -10.99 13.63 -9.89
C GLU A 144 -11.10 15.02 -9.23
N GLN A 145 -11.53 15.07 -7.97
CA GLN A 145 -11.38 16.27 -7.14
C GLN A 145 -10.89 15.91 -5.74
N ASP A 146 -10.13 16.82 -5.14
CA ASP A 146 -9.76 16.78 -3.73
C ASP A 146 -10.94 17.19 -2.85
N ILE A 147 -11.21 16.40 -1.82
CA ILE A 147 -12.21 16.69 -0.79
C ILE A 147 -11.60 16.77 0.61
N PHE A 148 -10.29 16.60 0.76
CA PHE A 148 -9.59 16.88 2.00
C PHE A 148 -9.68 18.37 2.30
N GLU A 149 -9.33 19.23 1.34
CA GLU A 149 -9.36 20.68 1.52
C GLU A 149 -10.79 21.24 1.45
N SER A 150 -11.59 20.79 0.48
CA SER A 150 -12.94 21.34 0.28
C SER A 150 -13.98 20.77 1.24
N GLY A 151 -13.72 19.60 1.81
CA GLY A 151 -14.73 18.80 2.51
C GLY A 151 -15.75 18.16 1.55
N CYS A 152 -16.56 17.27 2.11
CA CYS A 152 -17.73 16.71 1.46
C CYS A 152 -18.77 16.23 2.48
N SER A 153 -19.83 17.03 2.64
CA SER A 153 -20.91 16.80 3.62
C SER A 153 -21.64 15.49 3.40
N VAL A 154 -21.91 15.11 2.14
CA VAL A 154 -22.60 13.85 1.80
C VAL A 154 -21.75 12.61 2.04
N LEU A 155 -20.42 12.76 2.15
CA LEU A 155 -19.49 11.71 2.55
C LEU A 155 -19.04 11.83 4.02
N GLY A 156 -19.57 12.82 4.76
CA GLY A 156 -19.20 13.06 6.16
C GLY A 156 -17.78 13.59 6.35
N VAL A 157 -17.16 14.16 5.30
CA VAL A 157 -15.79 14.68 5.33
C VAL A 157 -15.81 16.17 5.65
N ALA A 158 -15.14 16.57 6.73
CA ALA A 158 -14.97 17.97 7.07
C ALA A 158 -13.73 18.55 6.36
N ALA A 159 -13.86 19.79 5.87
CA ALA A 159 -12.80 20.51 5.18
C ALA A 159 -11.56 20.71 6.09
N ASN A 160 -10.38 20.42 5.56
CA ASN A 160 -9.06 20.56 6.19
C ASN A 160 -8.94 19.82 7.54
N ALA A 161 -9.69 18.74 7.71
CA ALA A 161 -9.71 17.96 8.94
C ALA A 161 -9.11 16.57 8.70
N PRO A 162 -7.94 16.26 9.29
CA PRO A 162 -7.44 14.91 9.32
C PRO A 162 -8.45 13.94 9.94
N THR A 163 -8.55 12.75 9.37
CA THR A 163 -9.39 11.67 9.91
C THR A 163 -8.53 10.48 10.29
N THR A 164 -8.80 9.88 11.43
CA THR A 164 -8.12 8.67 11.89
C THR A 164 -9.06 7.48 11.78
N GLU A 165 -8.65 6.43 11.06
CA GLU A 165 -9.26 5.11 11.19
C GLU A 165 -8.46 4.27 12.20
N TYR A 166 -9.16 3.77 13.21
CA TYR A 166 -8.60 2.87 14.23
C TYR A 166 -8.70 1.42 13.75
N GLU A 167 -7.60 0.89 13.22
CA GLU A 167 -7.54 -0.39 12.52
C GLU A 167 -6.73 -1.46 13.30
N VAL A 168 -6.85 -2.72 12.86
CA VAL A 168 -5.97 -3.82 13.23
C VAL A 168 -5.32 -4.37 11.97
N LEU A 169 -3.99 -4.49 11.97
CA LEU A 169 -3.22 -5.11 10.89
C LEU A 169 -2.57 -6.40 11.37
N HIS A 170 -2.60 -7.43 10.54
CA HIS A 170 -1.94 -8.70 10.82
C HIS A 170 -1.27 -9.21 9.55
N PHE A 171 0.04 -9.41 9.61
CA PHE A 171 0.78 -10.05 8.53
C PHE A 171 0.97 -11.52 8.86
N SER A 172 0.53 -12.39 7.97
CA SER A 172 0.69 -13.84 8.15
C SER A 172 0.71 -14.56 6.81
N ALA A 173 1.67 -15.48 6.67
CA ALA A 173 1.83 -16.31 5.47
C ALA A 173 1.83 -15.50 4.15
N GLY A 174 2.57 -14.38 4.10
CA GLY A 174 2.70 -13.55 2.90
C GLY A 174 1.49 -12.65 2.60
N HIS A 175 0.50 -12.60 3.49
CA HIS A 175 -0.74 -11.85 3.32
C HIS A 175 -0.91 -10.80 4.41
N LEU A 176 -1.48 -9.66 4.04
CA LEU A 176 -1.82 -8.58 4.97
C LEU A 176 -3.32 -8.56 5.21
N TYR A 177 -3.71 -8.81 6.47
CA TYR A 177 -5.08 -8.77 6.92
C TYR A 177 -5.35 -7.43 7.60
N PHE A 178 -6.47 -6.82 7.25
CA PHE A 178 -7.05 -5.71 7.99
C PHE A 178 -8.13 -6.26 8.93
N GLY A 179 -8.56 -5.44 9.88
CA GLY A 179 -9.72 -5.73 10.69
C GLY A 179 -11.01 -5.72 9.88
N ALA A 180 -11.97 -6.56 10.25
CA ALA A 180 -13.26 -6.65 9.60
C ALA A 180 -14.12 -5.43 9.91
N ARG A 181 -14.81 -4.91 8.88
CA ARG A 181 -15.67 -3.75 9.05
C ARG A 181 -16.94 -4.13 9.84
N PRO A 182 -17.43 -3.24 10.71
CA PRO A 182 -18.63 -3.51 11.49
C PRO A 182 -19.84 -3.82 10.61
N VAL A 183 -20.63 -4.84 10.99
CA VAL A 183 -21.81 -5.27 10.23
C VAL A 183 -22.95 -4.26 10.26
N ASP A 184 -22.95 -3.36 11.25
CA ASP A 184 -23.86 -2.22 11.37
C ASP A 184 -23.39 -1.01 10.56
N GLY A 185 -22.29 -1.12 9.81
CA GLY A 185 -21.77 -0.09 8.92
C GLY A 185 -21.17 1.13 9.64
N ARG A 186 -20.97 1.08 10.96
CA ARG A 186 -20.35 2.18 11.69
C ARG A 186 -18.87 2.36 11.28
N PRO A 187 -18.35 3.60 11.28
CA PRO A 187 -16.93 3.85 10.99
C PRO A 187 -16.04 3.36 12.14
N LEU A 188 -14.73 3.25 11.87
CA LEU A 188 -13.71 2.97 12.88
C LEU A 188 -13.16 4.27 13.45
N ALA A 189 -14.02 5.11 14.01
CA ALA A 189 -13.73 6.52 14.31
C ALA A 189 -13.20 6.77 15.72
N ALA A 190 -13.23 5.77 16.61
CA ALA A 190 -12.66 5.84 17.95
C ALA A 190 -11.84 4.57 18.28
N PRO A 191 -10.90 4.61 19.24
CA PRO A 191 -10.12 3.44 19.63
C PRO A 191 -10.98 2.23 20.03
N GLU A 192 -12.11 2.46 20.70
CA GLU A 192 -13.08 1.43 21.07
C GLU A 192 -13.80 0.77 19.88
N ASP A 193 -13.73 1.38 18.69
CA ASP A 193 -14.32 0.81 17.47
C ASP A 193 -13.40 -0.20 16.77
N ARG A 194 -12.14 -0.37 17.23
CA ARG A 194 -11.17 -1.28 16.60
C ARG A 194 -11.77 -2.66 16.31
N PRO A 195 -11.54 -3.21 15.11
CA PRO A 195 -12.09 -4.51 14.75
C PRO A 195 -11.56 -5.63 15.66
N THR A 196 -12.45 -6.56 16.00
CA THR A 196 -12.13 -7.74 16.82
C THR A 196 -11.98 -9.02 15.99
N THR A 197 -12.09 -8.91 14.67
CA THR A 197 -11.93 -10.01 13.71
C THR A 197 -11.20 -9.49 12.47
N LEU A 198 -10.67 -10.39 11.63
CA LEU A 198 -9.95 -10.05 10.40
C LEU A 198 -10.83 -10.23 9.16
N GLN A 199 -10.65 -9.38 8.14
CA GLN A 199 -11.31 -9.52 6.84
C GLN A 199 -10.44 -10.26 5.82
N MET A 200 -10.95 -10.36 4.58
CA MET A 200 -10.22 -10.92 3.45
C MET A 200 -8.84 -10.25 3.29
N PRO A 201 -7.78 -11.04 3.08
CA PRO A 201 -6.43 -10.50 3.02
C PRO A 201 -6.14 -9.75 1.72
N LEU A 202 -5.11 -8.93 1.78
CA LEU A 202 -4.38 -8.41 0.64
C LEU A 202 -3.16 -9.30 0.37
N LYS A 203 -2.82 -9.48 -0.91
CA LYS A 203 -1.55 -10.06 -1.32
C LYS A 203 -0.54 -8.95 -1.55
N ARG A 204 0.72 -9.18 -1.20
CA ARG A 204 1.79 -8.30 -1.65
C ARG A 204 1.93 -8.48 -3.16
N LEU A 205 2.07 -7.39 -3.91
CA LEU A 205 2.48 -7.49 -5.30
C LEU A 205 3.95 -7.95 -5.32
N GLU A 206 4.18 -9.18 -5.77
CA GLU A 206 5.52 -9.63 -6.15
C GLU A 206 5.95 -8.83 -7.38
N GLY A 207 7.10 -8.15 -7.29
CA GLY A 207 7.45 -7.09 -8.24
C GLY A 207 6.66 -5.79 -8.03
N GLY A 208 6.34 -5.45 -6.77
CA GLY A 208 5.71 -4.19 -6.42
C GLY A 208 6.52 -2.99 -6.90
N MET A 209 5.81 -1.92 -7.28
CA MET A 209 6.39 -0.62 -7.60
C MET A 209 7.42 -0.23 -6.55
N THR A 210 8.70 -0.13 -6.95
CA THR A 210 9.71 0.56 -6.14
C THR A 210 9.34 2.04 -6.14
N GLN A 211 8.69 2.51 -5.06
CA GLN A 211 8.48 3.91 -4.69
C GLN A 211 7.96 4.85 -5.81
N LYS A 212 6.76 5.41 -5.66
CA LYS A 212 6.41 6.65 -6.40
C LYS A 212 7.36 7.75 -5.94
N VAL A 213 8.45 7.95 -6.66
CA VAL A 213 9.26 9.16 -6.56
C VAL A 213 8.41 10.27 -7.17
N GLY A 214 8.45 11.49 -6.61
CA GLY A 214 7.62 12.60 -7.11
C GLY A 214 6.11 12.34 -7.13
N ALA A 215 5.54 11.58 -6.18
CA ALA A 215 4.08 11.41 -6.08
C ALA A 215 3.33 12.76 -5.97
N ASP A 216 3.99 13.75 -5.37
CA ASP A 216 3.50 15.13 -5.22
C ASP A 216 3.99 16.06 -6.34
N ASP A 217 4.60 15.51 -7.39
CA ASP A 217 5.12 16.28 -8.50
C ASP A 217 4.04 16.48 -9.56
N PRO A 218 3.52 17.71 -9.75
CA PRO A 218 2.45 17.98 -10.70
C PRO A 218 2.92 17.90 -12.16
N ARG A 219 4.21 17.66 -12.43
CA ARG A 219 4.77 17.60 -13.78
C ARG A 219 4.31 16.31 -14.49
N VAL A 220 3.89 16.44 -15.74
CA VAL A 220 3.46 15.31 -16.58
C VAL A 220 4.70 14.63 -17.23
N PRO A 221 4.79 13.28 -17.21
CA PRO A 221 5.86 12.58 -17.89
C PRO A 221 5.77 12.78 -19.40
N LYS A 222 6.87 13.24 -20.00
CA LYS A 222 7.03 13.45 -21.45
C LYS A 222 7.71 12.28 -22.13
N HIS A 223 8.47 11.50 -21.37
CA HIS A 223 9.21 10.36 -21.88
C HIS A 223 9.06 9.17 -20.93
N VAL A 224 9.04 7.97 -21.51
CA VAL A 224 9.04 6.71 -20.77
C VAL A 224 10.22 5.89 -21.25
N GLU A 225 10.96 5.32 -20.31
CA GLU A 225 12.00 4.34 -20.58
C GLU A 225 11.62 3.00 -19.97
N ILE A 226 11.72 1.95 -20.78
CA ILE A 226 11.45 0.58 -20.41
C ILE A 226 12.74 -0.22 -20.50
N VAL A 227 13.12 -0.83 -19.38
CA VAL A 227 14.24 -1.76 -19.29
C VAL A 227 13.69 -3.16 -19.03
N LEU A 228 13.94 -4.09 -19.95
CA LEU A 228 13.61 -5.50 -19.82
C LEU A 228 14.88 -6.30 -19.60
N PHE A 229 14.84 -7.31 -18.74
CA PHE A 229 15.95 -8.23 -18.55
C PHE A 229 15.46 -9.57 -17.97
N GLU A 230 16.33 -10.57 -18.01
CA GLU A 230 16.15 -11.86 -17.37
C GLU A 230 17.11 -11.98 -16.18
N GLN A 231 16.64 -12.51 -15.07
CA GLN A 231 17.51 -12.89 -13.95
C GLN A 231 18.43 -14.05 -14.34
N ALA A 232 19.59 -14.14 -13.68
CA ALA A 232 20.51 -15.26 -13.86
C ALA A 232 19.89 -16.59 -13.37
N ASP A 233 20.32 -17.70 -13.95
CA ASP A 233 19.76 -19.02 -13.61
C ASP A 233 20.04 -19.34 -12.13
N GLY A 234 18.99 -19.66 -11.38
CA GLY A 234 19.08 -19.89 -9.94
C GLY A 234 19.28 -18.64 -9.09
N ALA A 235 19.25 -17.43 -9.67
CA ALA A 235 19.24 -16.20 -8.90
C ALA A 235 17.96 -16.09 -8.06
N ASP A 236 18.13 -15.65 -6.82
CA ASP A 236 17.05 -15.39 -5.89
C ASP A 236 16.31 -14.09 -6.31
N PRO A 237 15.01 -14.15 -6.65
CA PRO A 237 14.22 -12.99 -7.05
C PRO A 237 14.27 -11.85 -6.03
N GLU A 238 14.36 -12.16 -4.73
CA GLU A 238 14.44 -11.12 -3.69
C GLU A 238 15.74 -10.35 -3.76
N LYS A 239 16.85 -11.02 -4.10
CA LYS A 239 18.15 -10.36 -4.30
C LYS A 239 18.19 -9.52 -5.56
N VAL A 240 17.55 -9.98 -6.63
CA VAL A 240 17.37 -9.20 -7.87
C VAL A 240 16.59 -7.92 -7.55
N ARG A 241 15.48 -8.04 -6.82
CA ARG A 241 14.67 -6.90 -6.37
C ARG A 241 15.48 -5.93 -5.50
N ALA A 242 16.15 -6.42 -4.46
CA ALA A 242 16.95 -5.60 -3.55
C ALA A 242 18.07 -4.84 -4.28
N PHE A 243 18.68 -5.46 -5.29
CA PHE A 243 19.64 -4.81 -6.17
C PHE A 243 19.00 -3.62 -6.91
N PHE A 244 17.82 -3.78 -7.52
CA PHE A 244 17.15 -2.69 -8.24
C PHE A 244 16.57 -1.61 -7.33
N GLU A 245 16.27 -1.93 -6.07
CA GLU A 245 15.93 -0.92 -5.05
C GLU A 245 17.11 0.02 -4.77
N ALA A 246 18.32 -0.52 -4.62
CA ALA A 246 19.53 0.30 -4.46
C ALA A 246 19.81 1.19 -5.68
N ILE A 247 19.58 0.66 -6.89
CA ILE A 247 19.65 1.45 -8.13
C ILE A 247 18.59 2.56 -8.14
N THR A 248 17.37 2.28 -7.68
CA THR A 248 16.28 3.27 -7.56
C THR A 248 16.72 4.44 -6.69
N GLN A 249 17.23 4.18 -5.49
CA GLN A 249 17.71 5.23 -4.58
C GLN A 249 18.77 6.14 -5.20
N LYS A 250 19.65 5.59 -6.04
CA LYS A 250 20.66 6.37 -6.76
C LYS A 250 20.04 7.21 -7.89
N MET A 251 19.14 6.62 -8.67
CA MET A 251 18.47 7.31 -9.78
C MET A 251 17.56 8.45 -9.30
N ASN A 252 16.97 8.32 -8.11
CA ASN A 252 16.08 9.31 -7.50
C ASN A 252 16.76 10.65 -7.17
N GLN A 253 18.08 10.73 -7.29
CA GLN A 253 18.82 11.99 -7.19
C GLN A 253 18.61 12.89 -8.43
N ASN A 254 17.95 12.38 -9.47
CA ASN A 254 17.63 13.13 -10.68
C ASN A 254 16.23 13.75 -10.59
N ASP A 255 16.17 15.08 -10.54
CA ASP A 255 14.93 15.85 -10.41
C ASP A 255 13.96 15.74 -11.59
N THR A 256 14.34 15.06 -12.67
CA THR A 256 13.48 14.86 -13.85
C THR A 256 12.93 13.45 -13.99
N LEU A 257 13.43 12.51 -13.19
CA LEU A 257 12.83 11.20 -13.00
C LEU A 257 11.62 11.38 -12.07
N LEU A 258 10.42 11.21 -12.63
CA LEU A 258 9.18 11.26 -11.87
C LEU A 258 8.95 9.91 -11.21
N TYR A 259 8.57 8.89 -11.99
CA TYR A 259 8.14 7.61 -11.44
C TYR A 259 9.05 6.48 -11.88
N ARG A 260 9.22 5.50 -10.99
CA ARG A 260 9.90 4.24 -11.32
C ARG A 260 9.05 3.06 -10.88
N THR A 261 9.06 2.00 -11.67
CA THR A 261 8.36 0.74 -11.37
C THR A 261 9.29 -0.41 -11.70
N VAL A 262 9.36 -1.42 -10.84
CA VAL A 262 10.08 -2.68 -11.10
C VAL A 262 9.12 -3.83 -10.90
N GLY A 263 8.76 -4.51 -11.99
CA GLY A 263 7.92 -5.69 -11.98
C GLY A 263 8.72 -6.95 -12.27
N GLN A 264 8.37 -8.04 -11.60
CA GLN A 264 8.81 -9.38 -11.95
C GLN A 264 7.74 -10.04 -12.82
N GLY A 265 8.15 -10.61 -13.95
CA GLY A 265 7.32 -11.41 -14.84
C GLY A 265 7.58 -12.92 -14.69
N GLU A 266 6.87 -13.71 -15.49
CA GLU A 266 7.08 -15.16 -15.54
C GLU A 266 8.47 -15.54 -16.07
N GLY A 267 8.93 -16.74 -15.73
CA GLY A 267 10.18 -17.29 -16.29
C GLY A 267 11.45 -16.53 -15.89
N GLY A 268 11.40 -15.71 -14.83
CA GLY A 268 12.53 -14.88 -14.40
C GLY A 268 12.73 -13.64 -15.25
N ALA A 269 11.74 -13.23 -16.05
CA ALA A 269 11.72 -11.95 -16.73
C ALA A 269 11.46 -10.82 -15.73
N TRP A 270 11.98 -9.64 -16.03
CA TRP A 270 11.81 -8.44 -15.23
C TRP A 270 11.60 -7.22 -16.12
N LEU A 271 10.83 -6.28 -15.60
CA LEU A 271 10.45 -5.02 -16.23
C LEU A 271 10.79 -3.87 -15.28
N CYS A 272 11.56 -2.89 -15.75
CA CYS A 272 11.65 -1.59 -15.13
C CYS A 272 11.01 -0.55 -16.04
N VAL A 273 10.16 0.32 -15.50
CA VAL A 273 9.58 1.46 -16.22
C VAL A 273 9.96 2.74 -15.50
N ASN A 274 10.64 3.65 -16.18
CA ASN A 274 11.07 4.95 -15.69
C ASN A 274 10.32 6.05 -16.45
N TYR A 275 9.78 7.03 -15.74
CA TYR A 275 8.99 8.12 -16.30
C TYR A 275 9.71 9.46 -16.12
N TRP A 276 9.85 10.24 -17.19
CA TRP A 276 10.75 11.39 -17.22
C TRP A 276 10.07 12.64 -17.77
N THR A 277 10.47 13.80 -17.25
CA THR A 277 10.09 15.12 -17.82
C THR A 277 11.08 15.64 -18.86
N ASN A 278 12.32 15.13 -18.85
CA ASN A 278 13.42 15.66 -19.64
C ASN A 278 14.25 14.52 -20.27
N ARG A 279 14.28 14.47 -21.61
CA ARG A 279 15.04 13.48 -22.38
C ARG A 279 16.56 13.61 -22.25
N PRO A 280 17.17 14.81 -22.38
CA PRO A 280 18.59 14.99 -22.11
C PRO A 280 19.06 14.45 -20.76
N ASP A 281 18.29 14.68 -19.69
CA ASP A 281 18.64 14.21 -18.34
C ASP A 281 18.53 12.69 -18.19
N MET A 282 17.50 12.08 -18.81
CA MET A 282 17.37 10.63 -18.95
C MET A 282 18.59 10.03 -19.67
N GLU A 283 18.95 10.58 -20.84
CA GLU A 283 20.08 10.10 -21.65
C GLU A 283 21.42 10.30 -20.94
N ALA A 284 21.60 11.41 -20.22
CA ALA A 284 22.78 11.68 -19.40
C ALA A 284 22.91 10.66 -18.26
N LEU A 285 21.82 10.35 -17.56
CA LEU A 285 21.83 9.35 -16.50
C LEU A 285 22.16 7.95 -17.04
N ASN A 286 21.60 7.58 -18.20
CA ASN A 286 21.92 6.32 -18.87
C ASN A 286 23.40 6.20 -19.22
N ALA A 287 23.99 7.27 -19.75
CA ALA A 287 25.42 7.30 -20.03
C ALA A 287 26.25 7.22 -18.73
N GLN A 288 25.80 7.87 -17.66
CA GLN A 288 26.46 7.83 -16.35
C GLN A 288 26.38 6.43 -15.73
N ALA A 289 25.25 5.73 -15.87
CA ALA A 289 25.00 4.41 -15.32
C ALA A 289 26.01 3.37 -15.82
N GLN A 290 26.56 3.54 -17.03
CA GLN A 290 27.64 2.69 -17.56
C GLN A 290 28.91 2.73 -16.70
N ASN A 291 29.09 3.76 -15.88
CA ASN A 291 30.25 3.96 -15.01
C ASN A 291 29.96 3.60 -13.54
N TRP A 292 28.75 3.14 -13.20
CA TRP A 292 28.38 2.73 -11.85
C TRP A 292 28.88 1.32 -11.53
N ALA A 293 30.18 1.09 -11.68
CA ALA A 293 30.79 -0.23 -11.59
C ALA A 293 30.62 -0.87 -10.21
N GLU A 294 30.61 -0.08 -9.14
CA GLU A 294 30.39 -0.57 -7.77
C GLU A 294 28.93 -0.97 -7.56
N GLU A 295 27.97 -0.17 -8.03
CA GLU A 295 26.55 -0.48 -7.90
C GLU A 295 26.17 -1.68 -8.78
N PHE A 296 26.70 -1.76 -10.01
CA PHE A 296 26.47 -2.87 -10.92
C PHE A 296 27.36 -4.10 -10.66
N ALA A 297 28.25 -4.08 -9.66
CA ALA A 297 29.15 -5.19 -9.35
C ALA A 297 28.39 -6.51 -9.07
N ALA A 298 27.22 -6.41 -8.43
CA ALA A 298 26.37 -7.56 -8.14
C ALA A 298 25.48 -7.98 -9.32
N MET A 299 25.34 -7.14 -10.36
CA MET A 299 24.43 -7.37 -11.47
C MET A 299 24.75 -8.66 -12.23
N GLY A 300 26.04 -8.96 -12.44
CA GLY A 300 26.46 -10.14 -13.23
C GLY A 300 26.06 -11.49 -12.60
N ALA A 301 25.87 -11.55 -11.28
CA ALA A 301 25.43 -12.75 -10.58
C ALA A 301 23.89 -12.85 -10.48
N LEU A 302 23.17 -11.74 -10.68
CA LEU A 302 21.74 -11.62 -10.48
C LEU A 302 20.95 -11.53 -11.79
N VAL A 303 21.56 -11.00 -12.85
CA VAL A 303 20.94 -10.67 -14.13
C VAL A 303 21.77 -11.26 -15.26
N LYS A 304 21.13 -11.77 -16.32
CA LYS A 304 21.80 -12.17 -17.57
C LYS A 304 22.14 -10.89 -18.35
N PRO A 305 23.40 -10.43 -18.42
CA PRO A 305 23.69 -9.10 -18.98
C PRO A 305 23.31 -8.99 -20.46
N SER A 306 23.38 -10.09 -21.21
CA SER A 306 22.99 -10.16 -22.62
C SER A 306 21.47 -10.06 -22.86
N SER A 307 20.65 -10.22 -21.82
CA SER A 307 19.18 -10.10 -21.91
C SER A 307 18.69 -8.66 -21.78
N VAL A 308 19.52 -7.75 -21.26
CA VAL A 308 19.11 -6.38 -20.97
C VAL A 308 18.74 -5.66 -22.27
N ARG A 309 17.53 -5.13 -22.33
CA ARG A 309 17.01 -4.31 -23.43
C ARG A 309 16.49 -3.01 -22.83
N LEU A 310 16.97 -1.89 -23.35
CA LEU A 310 16.50 -0.56 -22.99
C LEU A 310 15.83 0.06 -24.21
N THR A 311 14.63 0.58 -24.01
CA THR A 311 13.84 1.26 -25.02
C THR A 311 13.25 2.52 -24.43
N SER A 312 13.22 3.63 -25.17
CA SER A 312 12.56 4.86 -24.72
C SER A 312 11.54 5.35 -25.74
N TYR A 313 10.50 6.01 -25.24
CA TYR A 313 9.33 6.47 -25.99
C TYR A 313 8.97 7.89 -25.55
N ASP A 314 8.47 8.70 -26.48
CA ASP A 314 7.78 9.95 -26.13
C ASP A 314 6.33 9.62 -25.79
N THR A 315 5.79 10.23 -24.72
CA THR A 315 4.41 9.97 -24.28
C THR A 315 3.37 10.68 -25.15
N GLY A 316 3.77 11.75 -25.85
CA GLY A 316 2.88 12.54 -26.70
C GLY A 316 1.82 13.34 -25.94
N LEU A 317 2.00 13.48 -24.62
CA LEU A 317 1.17 14.25 -23.69
C LEU A 317 1.64 15.71 -23.59
#